data_AF-A0A0K8Q813-F1
#
_entry.id   AF-A0A0K8Q813-F1
#
_cell.length_a   1.000
_cell.length_b   1.000
_cell.length_c   1.000
_cell.angle_alpha   90.00
_cell.angle_beta   90.00
_cell.angle_gamma   90.00
#
_symmetry.space_group_name_H-M   'P 1'
#
loop_
_entity.id
_entity.type
_entity.pdbx_description
1 polymer ?
#
loop_
_entity_poly.entity_id
_entity_poly.type
_entity_poly.pdbx_seq_one_letter_code
_entity_poly.pdbx_strand_id
1 'polypeptide(L)' 'NKILKRALFLSAFAALKDPLSRAYYDRKRTEGKRHNQALIALARRRCDTLYAMLRDGTIYEPRTPQAA' A
#
# COMPACT_ATOMS: atom_id res chain seq x y z
N ASN A 1 5.18 19.91 1.58
CA ASN A 1 4.11 19.12 0.94
C ASN A 1 3.23 18.37 1.96
N LYS A 2 2.38 19.08 2.72
CA LYS A 2 1.53 18.49 3.80
C LYS A 2 0.26 17.83 3.25
N ILE A 3 -0.35 18.42 2.23
CA ILE A 3 -1.59 17.94 1.60
C ILE A 3 -1.39 16.56 0.97
N LEU A 4 -0.32 16.38 0.19
CA LEU A 4 -0.03 15.10 -0.46
C LEU A 4 0.17 13.96 0.55
N LYS A 5 0.92 14.21 1.63
CA LYS A 5 1.13 13.19 2.69
C LYS A 5 -0.19 12.76 3.33
N ARG A 6 -1.09 13.71 3.58
CA ARG A 6 -2.43 13.42 4.14
C ARG A 6 -3.28 12.63 3.15
N ALA A 7 -3.28 13.00 1.87
CA ALA A 7 -4.01 12.29 0.83
C ALA A 7 -3.54 10.83 0.71
N LEU A 8 -2.22 10.60 0.69
CA LEU A 8 -1.64 9.25 0.64
C LEU A 8 -1.97 8.42 1.89
N PHE A 9 -1.96 9.04 3.07
CA PHE A 9 -2.36 8.37 4.30
C PHE A 9 -3.83 7.92 4.26
N LEU A 10 -4.74 8.80 3.84
CA LEU A 10 -6.17 8.47 3.69
C LEU A 10 -6.38 7.41 2.61
N SER A 11 -5.64 7.46 1.50
CA SER A 11 -5.69 6.43 0.45
C SER A 11 -5.27 5.06 1.00
N ALA A 12 -4.19 4.99 1.78
CA ALA A 12 -3.73 3.75 2.40
C ALA A 12 -4.73 3.21 3.43
N PHE A 13 -5.37 4.10 4.20
CA PHE A 13 -6.42 3.71 5.13
C PHE A 13 -7.64 3.12 4.41
N ALA A 14 -8.12 3.78 3.35
CA ALA A 14 -9.23 3.29 2.53
C ALA A 14 -8.90 1.96 1.82
N ALA A 15 -7.62 1.70 1.53
CA ALA A 15 -7.15 0.46 0.93
C ALA A 15 -7.20 -0.74 1.88
N LEU A 16 -7.42 -0.56 3.19
CA LEU A 16 -7.54 -1.69 4.13
C LEU A 16 -8.76 -2.58 3.88
N LYS A 17 -9.70 -2.16 3.02
CA LYS A 17 -10.80 -3.00 2.54
C LYS A 17 -10.37 -4.05 1.51
N ASP A 18 -9.23 -3.83 0.85
CA ASP A 18 -8.66 -4.78 -0.11
C ASP A 18 -7.84 -5.86 0.64
N PRO A 19 -8.11 -7.16 0.43
CA PRO A 19 -7.42 -8.24 1.14
C PRO A 19 -5.88 -8.21 1.00
N LEU A 20 -5.35 -7.84 -0.17
CA LEU A 20 -3.90 -7.81 -0.40
C LEU A 20 -3.21 -6.67 0.37
N SER A 21 -3.86 -5.51 0.37
CA SER A 21 -3.45 -4.34 1.15
C SER A 21 -3.54 -4.64 2.65
N ARG A 22 -4.59 -5.33 3.09
CA ARG A 22 -4.79 -5.73 4.48
C ARG A 22 -3.73 -6.73 4.96
N ALA A 23 -3.47 -7.79 4.19
CA ALA A 23 -2.45 -8.78 4.52
C ALA A 23 -1.06 -8.14 4.68
N TYR A 24 -0.72 -7.17 3.82
CA TYR A 24 0.54 -6.43 3.96
C TYR A 24 0.57 -5.55 5.21
N TYR A 25 -0.52 -4.83 5.49
CA TYR A 25 -0.64 -4.03 6.69
C TYR A 25 -0.49 -4.89 7.96
N ASP A 26 -1.16 -6.05 8.00
CA ASP A 26 -1.11 -6.97 9.13
C ASP A 26 0.30 -7.57 9.29
N ARG A 27 0.97 -7.94 8.20
CA ARG A 27 2.39 -8.32 8.24
C ARG A 27 3.28 -7.21 8.82
N LYS A 28 3.03 -5.95 8.47
CA LYS A 28 3.77 -4.83 9.08
C LYS A 28 3.45 -4.65 10.56
N ARG A 29 2.22 -4.97 10.99
CA ARG A 29 1.85 -4.97 12.42
C ARG A 29 2.53 -6.11 13.18
N THR A 30 2.65 -7.30 12.60
CA THR A 30 3.35 -8.45 13.22
C THR A 30 4.87 -8.23 13.29
N GLU A 31 5.46 -7.49 12.35
CA GLU A 31 6.84 -6.99 12.42
C GLU A 31 7.06 -5.93 13.54
N GLY A 32 6.08 -5.66 14.40
CA GLY A 32 6.19 -4.73 15.52
C GLY A 32 6.00 -3.26 15.15
N LYS A 33 5.63 -2.93 13.90
CA LYS A 33 5.38 -1.54 13.50
C LYS A 33 4.09 -1.03 14.14
N ARG A 34 4.12 0.23 14.61
CA ARG A 34 2.92 0.94 15.09
C ARG A 34 1.95 1.15 13.93
N HIS A 35 0.65 1.30 14.24
CA HIS A 35 -0.41 1.55 13.25
C HIS A 35 -0.03 2.58 12.18
N ASN A 36 0.41 3.77 12.60
CA ASN A 36 0.80 4.85 11.67
C ASN A 36 2.00 4.45 10.79
N GLN A 37 2.97 3.71 11.33
CA GLN A 37 4.13 3.24 10.57
C GLN A 37 3.71 2.19 9.53
N ALA A 38 2.81 1.27 9.90
CA ALA A 38 2.26 0.28 8.99
C ALA A 38 1.45 0.93 7.85
N LEU A 39 0.64 1.95 8.15
CA LEU A 39 -0.08 2.72 7.14
C LEU A 39 0.85 3.50 6.21
N ILE A 40 1.90 4.13 6.75
CA ILE A 40 2.89 4.83 5.91
C ILE A 40 3.63 3.84 5.00
N ALA A 41 3.98 2.66 5.50
CA ALA A 41 4.60 1.61 4.70
C ALA A 41 3.67 1.11 3.58
N LEU A 42 2.36 0.98 3.86
CA LEU A 42 1.35 0.65 2.86
C LEU A 42 1.19 1.77 1.82
N ALA A 43 1.14 3.03 2.25
CA ALA A 43 1.07 4.18 1.35
C ALA A 43 2.25 4.22 0.38
N ARG A 44 3.48 3.97 0.86
CA ARG A 44 4.67 3.88 0.01
C ARG A 44 4.56 2.77 -1.04
N ARG A 45 4.20 1.55 -0.61
CA ARG A 45 4.00 0.42 -1.54
C ARG A 45 2.98 0.74 -2.65
N ARG A 46 1.91 1.46 -2.32
CA ARG A 46 0.90 1.90 -3.30
C ARG A 46 1.48 2.90 -4.29
N CYS A 47 2.26 3.87 -3.81
CA CYS A 47 2.98 4.79 -4.70
C CYS A 47 3.94 4.06 -5.64
N ASP A 48 4.68 3.06 -5.15
CA ASP A 48 5.61 2.28 -5.97
C ASP A 48 4.86 1.51 -7.07
N THR A 49 3.67 0.99 -6.76
CA THR A 49 2.81 0.31 -7.74
C THR A 49 2.32 1.27 -8.82
N LEU A 50 1.83 2.45 -8.42
CA LEU A 50 1.39 3.48 -9.37
C LEU A 50 2.56 3.97 -10.25
N TYR A 51 3.74 4.13 -9.65
CA TYR A 51 4.95 4.51 -10.38
C TYR A 51 5.34 3.42 -11.41
N ALA A 52 5.29 2.14 -11.03
CA ALA A 52 5.56 1.04 -11.95
C ALA A 52 4.56 1.00 -13.11
N MET A 53 3.26 1.17 -12.84
CA MET A 53 2.22 1.24 -13.88
C MET A 53 2.47 2.38 -14.86
N LEU A 54 2.79 3.58 -14.36
CA LEU A 54 3.08 4.73 -15.19
C LEU A 54 4.38 4.56 -16.00
N ARG A 55 5.39 3.93 -15.41
CA ARG A 55 6.69 3.67 -16.05
C ARG A 55 6.57 2.64 -17.17
N ASP A 56 5.81 1.57 -16.95
CA ASP A 56 5.68 0.46 -17.91
C ASP A 56 4.48 0.63 -18.85
N GLY A 57 3.65 1.66 -18.66
CA GLY A 57 2.43 1.88 -19.44
C GLY A 57 1.38 0.77 -19.22
N THR A 58 1.42 0.11 -18.06
CA THR A 58 0.57 -1.05 -17.75
C THR A 58 -0.62 -0.68 -16.88
N ILE A 59 -1.69 -1.48 -16.98
CA ILE A 59 -2.88 -1.36 -16.16
C ILE A 59 -2.64 -2.08 -14.82
N TYR A 60 -3.37 -1.67 -13.78
CA TYR A 60 -3.31 -2.34 -12.49
C TYR A 60 -3.81 -3.78 -12.62
N GLU A 61 -2.89 -4.72 -12.40
CA GLU A 61 -3.22 -6.13 -12.22
C GLU A 61 -3.13 -6.48 -10.73
N PRO A 62 -4.22 -6.97 -10.11
CA PRO A 62 -4.17 -7.42 -8.73
C PRO A 62 -3.14 -8.55 -8.63
N ARG A 63 -2.04 -8.30 -7.91
CA ARG A 63 -1.02 -9.34 -7.72
C ARG A 63 -1.60 -10.42 -6.82
N THR A 64 -2.20 -11.44 -7.41
CA THR A 64 -2.55 -12.68 -6.70
C THR A 64 -1.26 -13.15 -6.02
N PRO A 65 -1.27 -13.37 -4.69
CA PRO A 65 -0.10 -13.90 -4.03
C PRO A 65 0.17 -15.25 -4.66
N GLN A 66 1.23 -15.32 -5.47
CA GLN A 66 1.66 -16.54 -6.11
C GLN A 66 2.03 -17.48 -4.97
N ALA A 67 1.21 -18.51 -4.76
CA ALA A 67 1.51 -19.58 -3.82
C ALA A 67 2.83 -20.19 -4.29
N ALA A 68 3.86 -20.06 -3.45
CA ALA A 68 5.13 -20.74 -3.64
C ALA A 68 4.98 -22.20 -3.23
#